data_AF-A0A842MFV4-F1
#
_entry.id   AF-A0A842MFV4-F1
#
_cell.length_a   1.000
_cell.length_b   1.000
_cell.length_c   1.000
_cell.angle_alpha   90.00
_cell.angle_beta   90.00
_cell.angle_gamma   90.00
#
_symmetry.space_group_name_H-M   'P 1'
#
loop_
_entity.id
_entity.type
_entity.pdbx_description
1 polymer ?
#
loop_
_entity_poly.entity_id
_entity_poly.type
_entity_poly.pdbx_seq_one_letter_code
_entity_poly.pdbx_strand_id
1 'polypeptide(L)'
;MRFKVGDTNEDDPLLTDAQCDKLLDESDNDVLKAAIAGCLALAAKFAAQKPSSVMDTKNPATDRAKVFLSLAEKLRAEEKENEEEEAEDSPPGPGFSSAALNRTRLFMRGIGYGSIDE
;
A
#
# COMPACT_ATOMS: atom_id res chain seq x y z
N MET A 1 12.23 6.09 -5.59
CA MET A 1 12.10 4.62 -5.52
C MET A 1 13.44 3.93 -5.25
N ARG A 2 14.49 4.14 -6.06
CA ARG A 2 15.84 3.56 -5.85
C ARG A 2 16.40 3.63 -4.42
N PHE A 3 16.34 4.80 -3.78
CA PHE A 3 16.79 4.97 -2.40
C PHE A 3 16.04 4.08 -1.40
N LYS A 4 14.72 3.90 -1.58
CA LYS A 4 13.90 3.02 -0.72
C LYS A 4 14.19 1.55 -0.97
N VAL A 5 14.50 1.17 -2.22
CA VAL A 5 14.88 -0.20 -2.59
C VAL A 5 16.32 -0.54 -2.14
N GLY A 6 17.15 0.48 -1.88
CA GLY A 6 18.58 0.31 -1.58
C GLY A 6 19.45 0.13 -2.83
N ASP A 7 18.89 0.38 -4.01
CA ASP A 7 19.59 0.32 -5.29
C ASP A 7 20.23 1.68 -5.61
N THR A 8 21.30 2.01 -4.87
CA THR A 8 21.99 3.31 -4.95
C THR A 8 23.35 3.23 -5.62
N ASN A 9 23.76 2.05 -6.08
CA ASN A 9 25.04 1.87 -6.74
C ASN A 9 24.90 2.20 -8.23
N GLU A 10 25.53 3.29 -8.66
CA GLU A 10 25.48 3.73 -10.06
C GLU A 10 26.34 2.87 -11.00
N ASP A 11 27.38 2.22 -10.47
CA ASP A 11 28.31 1.41 -11.26
C ASP A 11 27.76 0.00 -11.57
N ASP A 12 26.86 -0.50 -10.72
CA ASP A 12 26.20 -1.81 -10.87
C ASP A 12 24.75 -1.75 -10.36
N PRO A 13 23.85 -1.07 -11.11
CA PRO A 13 22.46 -0.92 -10.71
C PRO A 13 21.71 -2.24 -10.87
N LEU A 14 20.98 -2.64 -9.83
CA LEU A 14 20.17 -3.86 -9.84
C LEU A 14 18.92 -3.73 -10.72
N LEU A 15 18.38 -2.50 -10.78
CA LEU A 15 17.28 -2.08 -11.65
C LEU A 15 17.76 -1.00 -12.61
N THR A 16 17.46 -1.19 -13.90
CA THR A 16 17.69 -0.16 -14.93
C THR A 16 16.73 1.02 -14.77
N ASP A 17 17.08 2.19 -15.29
CA ASP A 17 16.22 3.38 -15.24
C ASP A 17 14.83 3.10 -15.83
N ALA A 18 14.78 2.44 -17.00
CA ALA A 18 13.53 2.06 -17.65
C ALA A 18 12.66 1.12 -16.81
N GLN A 19 13.27 0.25 -15.98
CA GLN A 19 12.52 -0.60 -15.05
C GLN A 19 11.98 0.20 -13.86
N CYS A 20 12.75 1.17 -13.36
CA CYS A 20 12.27 2.08 -12.32
C CYS A 20 11.09 2.92 -12.81
N ASP A 21 11.17 3.47 -14.02
CA ASP A 21 10.10 4.26 -14.63
C ASP A 21 8.84 3.42 -14.81
N LYS A 22 8.98 2.20 -15.37
CA LYS A 22 7.85 1.28 -15.54
C LYS A 22 7.16 0.92 -14.22
N LEU A 23 7.94 0.70 -13.16
CA LEU A 23 7.39 0.37 -11.84
C LEU A 23 6.68 1.56 -11.18
N LEU A 24 7.15 2.78 -11.43
CA LEU A 24 6.47 4.00 -10.99
C LEU A 24 5.17 4.22 -11.76
N ASP A 25 5.18 4.03 -13.08
CA ASP A 25 4.00 4.13 -13.93
C ASP A 25 2.91 3.12 -13.52
N GLU A 26 3.31 1.88 -13.22
CA GLU A 26 2.39 0.81 -12.76
C GLU A 26 1.85 1.04 -11.33
N SER A 27 2.50 1.91 -10.56
CA SER A 27 2.15 2.19 -9.16
C SER A 27 1.53 3.57 -8.96
N ASP A 28 0.93 4.15 -10.01
CA ASP A 28 0.31 5.48 -9.97
C ASP A 28 1.26 6.61 -9.50
N ASN A 29 2.55 6.50 -9.81
CA ASN A 29 3.62 7.37 -9.31
C ASN A 29 3.81 7.38 -7.78
N ASP A 30 3.21 6.43 -7.07
CA ASP A 30 3.45 6.22 -5.64
C ASP A 30 4.82 5.56 -5.43
N VAL A 31 5.69 6.30 -4.76
CA VAL A 31 7.08 5.90 -4.53
C VAL A 31 7.20 4.67 -3.62
N LEU A 32 6.30 4.52 -2.65
CA LEU A 32 6.31 3.39 -1.71
C LEU A 32 5.83 2.11 -2.41
N LYS A 33 4.70 2.19 -3.12
CA LYS A 33 4.18 1.06 -3.91
C LYS A 33 5.17 0.59 -4.97
N ALA A 34 5.77 1.54 -5.70
CA ALA A 34 6.79 1.23 -6.68
C ALA A 34 8.01 0.57 -6.02
N ALA A 35 8.45 1.04 -4.85
CA ALA A 35 9.57 0.44 -4.12
C ALA A 35 9.26 -0.99 -3.64
N ILE A 36 8.06 -1.25 -3.13
CA ILE A 36 7.61 -2.61 -2.76
C ILE A 36 7.65 -3.53 -3.98
N ALA A 37 7.08 -3.09 -5.11
CA ALA A 37 7.09 -3.85 -6.36
C ALA A 37 8.51 -4.12 -6.86
N GLY A 38 9.41 -3.12 -6.76
CA GLY A 38 10.82 -3.27 -7.09
C GLY A 38 11.56 -4.29 -6.21
N CYS A 39 11.36 -4.25 -4.89
CA CYS A 39 11.93 -5.23 -3.97
C CYS A 39 11.45 -6.66 -4.29
N LEU A 40 10.17 -6.83 -4.62
CA LEU A 40 9.62 -8.12 -5.03
C LEU A 40 10.20 -8.61 -6.36
N ALA A 41 10.37 -7.72 -7.34
CA ALA A 41 10.97 -8.05 -8.63
C ALA A 41 12.44 -8.50 -8.46
N LEU A 42 13.20 -7.82 -7.60
CA LEU A 42 14.57 -8.21 -7.27
C LEU A 42 14.63 -9.54 -6.51
N ALA A 43 13.74 -9.74 -5.53
CA ALA A 43 13.63 -11.01 -4.82
C ALA A 43 13.34 -12.17 -5.79
N ALA A 44 12.42 -11.98 -6.73
CA ALA A 44 12.09 -12.97 -7.77
C ALA A 44 13.30 -13.25 -8.69
N LYS A 45 14.02 -12.20 -9.12
CA LYS A 45 15.24 -12.32 -9.94
C LYS A 45 16.31 -13.16 -9.24
N PHE A 46 16.56 -12.92 -7.95
CA PHE A 46 17.55 -13.67 -7.18
C PHE A 46 17.06 -15.07 -6.78
N ALA A 47 15.76 -15.26 -6.55
CA ALA A 47 15.18 -16.58 -6.30
C ALA A 47 15.25 -17.50 -7.52
N ALA A 48 15.14 -16.94 -8.74
CA ALA A 48 15.30 -17.67 -9.99
C ALA A 48 16.75 -18.15 -10.24
N GLN A 49 17.74 -17.58 -9.54
CA GLN A 49 19.13 -18.03 -9.62
C GLN A 49 19.29 -19.34 -8.83
N LYS A 50 19.07 -20.45 -9.54
CA LYS A 50 19.18 -21.80 -8.99
C LYS A 50 20.62 -22.08 -8.54
N PRO A 51 20.85 -22.72 -7.37
CA PRO A 51 22.19 -23.14 -6.99
C PRO A 51 22.76 -24.12 -8.03
N SER A 52 24.02 -23.96 -8.39
CA SER A 52 24.71 -24.83 -9.34
C SER A 52 24.93 -26.25 -8.82
N SER A 53 24.83 -26.46 -7.51
CA SER A 53 25.06 -27.74 -6.84
C SER A 53 24.05 -27.96 -5.70
N VAL A 54 23.56 -29.20 -5.57
CA VAL A 54 22.65 -29.63 -4.49
C VAL A 54 23.36 -29.65 -3.12
N MET A 55 24.70 -29.68 -3.11
CA MET A 55 25.51 -29.71 -1.89
C MET A 55 25.82 -28.31 -1.32
N ASP A 56 25.57 -27.25 -2.09
CA ASP A 56 25.81 -25.87 -1.66
C ASP A 56 24.67 -25.39 -0.78
N THR A 57 24.77 -25.71 0.50
CA THR A 57 23.79 -25.33 1.54
C THR A 57 23.72 -23.82 1.79
N LYS A 58 24.74 -23.06 1.37
CA LYS A 58 24.78 -21.59 1.45
C LYS A 58 24.72 -21.01 0.04
N ASN A 59 23.54 -20.52 -0.35
CA ASN A 59 23.36 -19.85 -1.64
C ASN A 59 23.22 -18.33 -1.43
N PRO A 60 24.24 -17.52 -1.80
CA PRO A 60 24.21 -16.07 -1.60
C PRO A 60 23.05 -15.40 -2.35
N ALA A 61 22.55 -15.97 -3.44
CA ALA A 61 21.39 -15.43 -4.16
C ALA A 61 20.10 -15.60 -3.33
N THR A 62 19.93 -16.73 -2.65
CA THR A 62 18.74 -16.95 -1.79
C THR A 62 18.74 -16.04 -0.58
N ASP A 63 19.92 -15.75 -0.01
CA ASP A 63 20.01 -14.84 1.13
C ASP A 63 19.71 -13.39 0.70
N ARG A 64 20.19 -12.96 -0.47
CA ARG A 64 19.80 -11.68 -1.07
C ARG A 64 18.28 -11.59 -1.28
N ALA A 65 17.66 -12.65 -1.82
CA ALA A 65 16.21 -12.67 -2.02
C ALA A 65 15.44 -12.49 -0.70
N LYS A 66 15.86 -13.14 0.38
CA LYS A 66 15.25 -12.98 1.71
C LYS A 66 15.38 -11.55 2.23
N VAL A 67 16.53 -10.90 2.03
CA VAL A 67 16.74 -9.51 2.44
C VAL A 67 15.74 -8.59 1.73
N PHE A 68 15.59 -8.71 0.41
CA PHE A 68 14.63 -7.90 -0.34
C PHE A 68 13.17 -8.18 0.06
N LEU A 69 12.82 -9.42 0.38
CA LEU A 69 11.48 -9.75 0.92
C LEU A 69 11.23 -9.07 2.27
N SER A 70 12.18 -9.15 3.20
CA SER A 70 12.05 -8.49 4.50
C SER A 70 11.97 -6.97 4.40
N LEU A 71 12.60 -6.38 3.37
CA LEU A 71 12.52 -4.94 3.09
C LEU A 71 11.12 -4.59 2.57
N ALA A 72 10.60 -5.37 1.61
CA ALA A 72 9.24 -5.17 1.10
C ALA A 72 8.16 -5.25 2.20
N GLU A 73 8.32 -6.17 3.17
CA GLU A 73 7.41 -6.27 4.32
C GLU A 73 7.44 -5.02 5.21
N LYS A 74 8.63 -4.44 5.44
CA LYS A 74 8.75 -3.18 6.20
C LYS A 74 8.09 -2.01 5.49
N LEU A 75 8.31 -1.90 4.17
CA LEU A 75 7.69 -0.82 3.38
C LEU A 75 6.17 -0.93 3.33
N ARG A 76 5.62 -2.16 3.34
CA ARG A 76 4.17 -2.37 3.46
C ARG A 76 3.62 -1.96 4.82
N ALA A 77 4.40 -2.16 5.89
CA ALA A 77 4.01 -1.66 7.20
C ALA A 77 3.99 -0.12 7.22
N GLU A 78 5.01 0.52 6.64
CA GLU A 78 5.05 1.99 6.48
C GLU A 78 3.87 2.51 5.66
N GLU A 79 3.55 1.85 4.54
CA GLU A 79 2.39 2.21 3.70
C GLU A 79 1.09 2.17 4.50
N LYS A 80 0.88 1.11 5.28
CA LYS A 80 -0.33 0.93 6.10
C LYS A 80 -0.43 1.96 7.23
N GLU A 81 0.68 2.26 7.90
CA GLU A 81 0.72 3.30 8.93
C GLU A 81 0.39 4.69 8.35
N ASN A 82 0.93 5.00 7.17
CA ASN A 82 0.69 6.27 6.50
C ASN A 82 -0.78 6.43 6.03
N GLU A 83 -1.42 5.34 5.60
CA GLU A 83 -2.86 5.32 5.30
C GLU A 83 -3.74 5.53 6.56
N GLU A 84 -3.32 5.00 7.72
CA GLU A 84 -4.06 5.15 8.98
C GLU A 84 -3.96 6.58 9.55
N GLU A 85 -2.83 7.26 9.38
CA GLU A 85 -2.67 8.67 9.79
C GLU A 85 -3.54 9.63 8.94
N GLU A 86 -3.66 9.42 7.63
CA GLU A 86 -4.53 10.22 6.76
C GLU A 86 -6.03 10.06 7.09
N ALA A 87 -6.43 8.90 7.62
CA ALA A 87 -7.80 8.63 8.03
C ALA A 87 -8.20 9.37 9.32
N GLU A 88 -7.25 9.60 10.23
CA GLU A 88 -7.48 10.25 11.53
C GLU A 88 -7.44 11.79 11.44
N ASP A 89 -6.72 12.38 10.46
CA ASP A 89 -6.60 13.84 10.30
C ASP A 89 -7.74 14.48 9.47
N SER A 90 -8.75 13.69 9.09
CA SER A 90 -9.98 14.25 8.52
C SER A 90 -10.85 14.83 9.64
N PRO A 91 -10.99 16.17 9.76
CA PRO A 91 -11.92 16.74 10.72
C PRO A 91 -13.32 16.20 10.40
N PRO A 92 -14.13 15.83 11.41
CA PRO A 92 -15.48 15.37 11.17
C PRO A 92 -16.22 16.45 10.39
N GLY A 93 -16.42 16.22 9.09
CA GLY A 93 -17.15 17.15 8.25
C GLY A 93 -18.52 17.42 8.88
N PRO A 94 -19.03 18.66 8.84
CA PRO A 94 -20.33 18.97 9.42
C PRO A 94 -21.41 18.21 8.63
N GLY A 95 -21.80 17.01 9.09
CA GLY A 95 -23.01 16.35 8.61
C GLY A 95 -23.05 14.82 8.50
N PHE A 96 -21.94 14.07 8.60
CA PHE A 96 -21.99 12.61 8.35
C PHE A 96 -21.43 11.79 9.52
N SER A 97 -22.07 11.87 10.69
CA SER A 97 -21.89 10.84 11.69
C SER A 97 -22.78 9.63 11.36
N SER A 98 -22.21 8.42 11.33
CA SER A 98 -22.96 7.15 11.14
C SER A 98 -24.11 6.98 12.15
N ALA A 99 -24.01 7.62 13.32
CA ALA A 99 -25.07 7.70 14.32
C ALA A 99 -26.32 8.47 13.83
N ALA A 100 -26.19 9.42 12.90
CA ALA A 100 -27.32 10.16 12.32
C ALA A 100 -28.09 9.34 11.27
N LEU A 101 -27.40 8.45 10.55
CA LEU A 101 -27.99 7.57 9.54
C LEU A 101 -28.82 6.43 10.14
N ASN A 102 -28.50 6.00 11.37
CA ASN A 102 -29.21 4.95 12.10
C ASN A 102 -30.29 5.46 13.06
N ARG A 103 -30.89 6.62 12.80
CA ARG A 103 -32.16 6.97 13.45
C ARG A 103 -33.30 6.30 12.70
N THR A 104 -33.73 5.17 13.28
CA THR A 104 -35.06 4.56 13.16
C THR A 104 -36.09 5.56 12.64
N ARG A 105 -36.79 5.18 11.55
CA ARG A 105 -37.85 5.95 10.88
C ARG A 105 -38.76 6.64 11.91
N LEU A 106 -38.54 7.93 12.17
CA LEU A 106 -39.34 8.73 13.09
C LEU A 106 -40.10 9.85 12.36
N PHE A 107 -40.40 9.66 11.07
CA PHE A 107 -41.37 10.52 10.38
C PHE A 107 -42.75 9.87 10.45
N MET A 108 -43.42 10.01 11.60
CA MET A 108 -44.88 9.91 11.65
C MET A 108 -45.45 11.23 11.13
N ARG A 109 -46.04 11.19 9.93
CA ARG A 109 -46.81 12.29 9.37
C ARG A 109 -48.11 12.43 10.18
N GLY A 110 -48.12 13.35 11.13
CA GLY A 110 -49.33 13.70 11.90
C GLY A 110 -50.40 14.25 10.96
N ILE A 111 -51.55 13.57 10.89
CA ILE A 111 -52.77 14.07 10.25
C ILE A 111 -53.52 14.85 11.34
N GLY A 112 -53.37 16.17 11.37
CA GLY A 112 -54.18 17.03 12.21
C GLY A 112 -55.51 17.33 11.51
N TYR A 113 -56.61 16.78 12.02
CA TYR A 113 -57.96 17.24 11.66
C TYR A 113 -58.30 18.42 12.58
N GLY A 114 -58.24 19.63 12.03
CA GLY A 114 -58.79 20.83 12.65
C GLY A 114 -60.27 20.97 12.26
N SER A 115 -61.14 21.03 13.26
CA SER A 115 -62.55 21.43 13.11
C SER A 115 -62.61 22.88 12.64
N ILE A 116 -63.38 23.14 11.60
CA ILE A 116 -63.79 24.49 11.18
C ILE A 116 -65.30 24.56 11.40
N ASP A 117 -65.69 25.28 12.45
CA ASP A 117 -67.05 25.78 12.67
C ASP A 117 -67.16 27.16 11.98
N GLU A 118 -68.12 27.31 11.06
CA GLU A 118 -68.95 28.52 10.89
C GLU A 118 -70.27 28.17 10.20
#